data_AF-A0A6J5CYN9-F1
#
_entry.id   AF-A0A6J5CYN9-F1
#
_cell.length_a   1.000
_cell.length_b   1.000
_cell.length_c   1.000
_cell.angle_alpha   90.00
_cell.angle_beta   90.00
_cell.angle_gamma   90.00
#
_symmetry.space_group_name_H-M   'P 1'
#
loop_
_entity.id
_entity.type
_entity.pdbx_description
1 polymer ?
#
loop_
_entity_poly.entity_id
_entity_poly.type
_entity_poly.pdbx_seq_one_letter_code
_entity_poly.pdbx_strand_id
1 'polypeptide(L)'
;MIAIASEVFSGAIRYYTSIVGVSMLGYLPKALMVGCIAFGLAVRPRVSTLLVASFMAAQLCVSLANGVSLVAACFWMWTVAPVLFVLLMPPDALAMLESNALRFALVALAMACCAGVMLNGFVHLPWVGGSIDVDGVNVQLASSNYVGTVPRLPGFGRSSASTGLVIGLLTTWLVPRQRNAMVIVALLAMSAFAIWATTNKTTLIALSLVMLCFATLKTRGLRRVCIALTILMIALPLTGWVVAETINVGATDTGSLASMQDRLLNTWPKLLDGMASANLLWFGVGAGGFGSATAYYTSDFGFNTGYSDNAALYVVANLGVAGALLVMLLFAQRVLGSRTDDPRAWLMLLFILLSGVTTDIFEALGCLLFAGVSIRMLTIHAGHERQASRDGLGHASTWVGSR
;
A
#
# COMPACT_ATOMS: atom_id res chain seq x y z
N MET A 1 2.40 14.90 2.96
CA MET A 1 3.50 15.05 3.95
C MET A 1 3.08 14.74 5.36
N ILE A 2 2.12 15.47 5.94
CA ILE A 2 1.68 15.26 7.33
C ILE A 2 1.34 13.79 7.60
N ALA A 3 0.63 13.12 6.69
CA ALA A 3 0.32 11.69 6.83
C ALA A 3 1.55 10.76 6.78
N ILE A 4 2.56 11.08 5.97
CA ILE A 4 3.81 10.28 5.93
C ILE A 4 4.62 10.52 7.21
N ALA A 5 4.69 11.76 7.70
CA ALA A 5 5.30 12.06 8.99
C ALA A 5 4.58 11.33 10.13
N SER A 6 3.25 11.32 10.09
CA SER A 6 2.42 10.59 11.05
C SER A 6 2.64 9.09 11.01
N GLU A 7 2.93 8.52 9.84
CA GLU A 7 3.28 7.10 9.73
C GLU A 7 4.66 6.81 10.34
N VAL A 8 5.67 7.62 9.97
CA VAL A 8 7.05 7.51 10.47
C VAL A 8 7.11 7.60 12.00
N PHE A 9 6.35 8.53 12.58
CA PHE A 9 6.31 8.76 14.02
C PHE A 9 5.07 8.13 14.69
N SER A 10 4.41 7.17 14.06
CA SER A 10 3.11 6.67 14.53
C SER A 10 3.14 6.12 15.96
N GLY A 11 4.20 5.40 16.36
CA GLY A 11 4.35 4.90 17.73
C GLY A 11 4.56 6.03 18.73
N ALA A 12 5.49 6.96 18.42
CA ALA A 12 5.81 8.10 19.27
C ALA A 12 4.62 9.07 19.43
N ILE A 13 3.95 9.42 18.33
CA ILE A 13 2.78 10.31 18.33
C ILE A 13 1.70 9.73 19.23
N ARG A 14 1.34 8.45 19.08
CA ARG A 14 0.28 7.82 19.89
C ARG A 14 0.61 7.79 21.37
N TYR A 15 1.87 7.55 21.71
CA TYR A 15 2.32 7.54 23.11
C TYR A 15 2.25 8.93 23.74
N TYR A 16 2.78 9.96 23.08
CA TYR A 16 2.72 11.30 23.63
C TYR A 16 1.30 11.87 23.64
N THR A 17 0.49 11.59 22.61
CA THR A 17 -0.90 12.04 22.60
C THR A 17 -1.75 11.30 23.63
N SER A 18 -1.44 10.02 23.94
CA SER A 18 -2.14 9.30 25.01
C SER A 18 -1.83 9.85 26.39
N ILE A 19 -0.57 10.26 26.66
CA ILE A 19 -0.20 10.89 27.94
C ILE A 19 -0.98 12.18 28.17
N VAL A 20 -1.21 12.97 27.12
CA VAL A 20 -1.97 14.23 27.20
C VAL A 20 -3.49 13.99 27.19
N GLY A 21 -3.95 12.74 26.99
CA GLY A 21 -5.38 12.40 26.92
C GLY A 21 -6.05 12.74 25.58
N VAL A 22 -5.26 12.96 24.51
CA VAL A 22 -5.74 13.36 23.18
C VAL A 22 -5.32 12.34 22.12
N SER A 23 -5.42 11.05 22.44
CA SER A 23 -4.99 9.92 21.59
C SER A 23 -5.55 9.99 20.15
N MET A 24 -6.74 10.56 19.98
CA MET A 24 -7.41 10.79 18.68
C MET A 24 -6.61 11.67 17.71
N LEU A 25 -5.71 12.55 18.19
CA LEU A 25 -4.88 13.39 17.32
C LEU A 25 -3.95 12.57 16.40
N GLY A 26 -3.58 11.35 16.79
CA GLY A 26 -2.79 10.46 15.93
C GLY A 26 -3.51 10.06 14.64
N TYR A 27 -4.83 10.23 14.59
CA TYR A 27 -5.67 9.90 13.44
C TYR A 27 -6.02 11.13 12.57
N LEU A 28 -5.69 12.34 13.02
CA LEU A 28 -6.02 13.60 12.36
C LEU A 28 -5.58 13.66 10.89
N PRO A 29 -4.37 13.21 10.48
CA PRO A 29 -3.96 13.30 9.08
C PRO A 29 -4.86 12.52 8.13
N LYS A 30 -5.36 11.36 8.57
CA LYS A 30 -6.30 10.55 7.80
C LYS A 30 -7.71 11.14 7.84
N ALA A 31 -8.13 11.71 8.97
CA ALA A 31 -9.40 12.45 9.09
C ALA A 31 -9.46 13.61 8.08
N LEU A 32 -8.36 14.38 7.95
CA LEU A 32 -8.24 15.45 6.97
C LEU A 32 -8.37 14.94 5.53
N MET A 33 -7.78 13.79 5.21
CA MET A 33 -7.92 13.17 3.88
C MET A 33 -9.38 12.80 3.57
N VAL A 34 -10.07 12.16 4.51
CA VAL A 34 -11.50 11.83 4.38
C VAL A 34 -12.33 13.11 4.24
N GLY A 35 -12.05 14.13 5.06
CA GLY A 35 -12.69 15.44 4.97
C GLY A 35 -12.51 16.09 3.60
N CYS A 36 -11.31 16.02 3.00
CA CYS A 36 -11.06 16.52 1.65
C CYS A 36 -11.86 15.75 0.59
N ILE A 37 -11.99 14.42 0.71
CA ILE A 37 -12.80 13.61 -0.20
C ILE A 37 -14.28 14.03 -0.09
N ALA A 38 -14.81 14.14 1.13
CA ALA A 38 -16.19 14.53 1.40
C ALA A 38 -16.48 15.96 0.90
N PHE A 39 -15.57 16.90 1.15
CA PHE A 39 -15.67 18.27 0.65
C PHE A 39 -15.66 18.31 -0.89
N GLY A 40 -14.78 17.52 -1.52
CA GLY A 40 -14.74 17.39 -2.98
C GLY A 40 -16.06 16.86 -3.56
N LEU A 41 -16.67 15.88 -2.89
CA LEU A 41 -17.97 15.32 -3.27
C LEU A 41 -19.11 16.34 -3.13
N ALA A 42 -19.11 17.12 -2.03
CA ALA A 42 -20.16 18.09 -1.74
C ALA A 42 -20.12 19.33 -2.64
N VAL A 43 -18.93 19.87 -2.94
CA VAL A 43 -18.80 21.15 -3.63
C VAL A 43 -18.66 20.98 -5.15
N ARG A 44 -17.98 19.93 -5.61
CA ARG A 44 -17.71 19.70 -7.05
C ARG A 44 -17.76 18.21 -7.40
N PRO A 45 -18.95 17.58 -7.38
CA PRO A 45 -19.08 16.17 -7.75
C PRO A 45 -18.63 15.97 -9.20
N ARG A 46 -17.53 15.24 -9.37
CA ARG A 46 -17.06 14.76 -10.67
C ARG A 46 -17.61 13.37 -10.92
N VAL A 47 -17.73 12.96 -12.18
CA VAL A 47 -18.12 11.57 -12.53
C VAL A 47 -17.22 10.56 -11.82
N SER A 48 -15.91 10.84 -11.71
CA SER A 48 -14.98 9.99 -10.98
C SER A 48 -15.27 9.88 -9.48
N THR A 49 -15.67 10.98 -8.82
CA THR A 49 -16.00 10.95 -7.38
C THR A 49 -17.31 10.24 -7.14
N LEU A 50 -18.29 10.40 -8.04
CA LEU A 50 -19.57 9.70 -7.98
C LEU A 50 -19.40 8.19 -8.19
N LEU A 51 -18.56 7.76 -9.14
CA LEU A 51 -18.25 6.35 -9.38
C LEU A 51 -17.54 5.70 -8.18
N VAL A 52 -16.62 6.42 -7.53
CA VAL A 52 -15.98 5.94 -6.30
C VAL A 52 -17.01 5.83 -5.18
N ALA A 53 -17.87 6.84 -5.01
CA ALA A 53 -18.91 6.81 -3.98
C ALA A 53 -19.92 5.68 -4.21
N SER A 54 -20.36 5.46 -5.45
CA SER A 54 -21.28 4.36 -5.78
C SER A 54 -20.64 2.99 -5.58
N PHE A 55 -19.35 2.85 -5.92
CA PHE A 55 -18.60 1.63 -5.66
C PHE A 55 -18.48 1.36 -4.15
N MET A 56 -18.12 2.37 -3.35
CA MET A 56 -18.06 2.24 -1.88
C MET A 56 -19.43 1.88 -1.28
N ALA A 57 -20.51 2.51 -1.77
CA ALA A 57 -21.87 2.20 -1.32
C ALA A 57 -22.28 0.76 -1.66
N ALA A 58 -21.97 0.28 -2.87
CA ALA A 58 -22.23 -1.11 -3.26
C ALA A 58 -21.47 -2.09 -2.36
N GLN A 59 -20.20 -1.81 -2.04
CA GLN A 59 -19.40 -2.65 -1.15
C GLN A 59 -19.93 -2.62 0.29
N LEU A 60 -20.43 -1.49 0.76
CA LEU A 60 -21.09 -1.41 2.06
C LEU A 60 -22.33 -2.31 2.12
N CYS A 61 -23.16 -2.32 1.07
CA CYS A 61 -24.32 -3.21 0.99
C CYS A 61 -23.92 -4.69 1.04
N VAL A 62 -22.88 -5.09 0.29
CA VAL A 62 -22.34 -6.47 0.33
C VAL A 62 -21.88 -6.82 1.74
N SER A 63 -21.15 -5.92 2.39
CA SER A 63 -20.61 -6.13 3.74
C SER A 63 -21.73 -6.39 4.75
N LEU A 64 -22.76 -5.54 4.76
CA LEU A 64 -23.91 -5.68 5.65
C LEU A 64 -24.71 -6.96 5.36
N ALA A 65 -24.86 -7.33 4.08
CA ALA A 65 -25.54 -8.55 3.67
C ALA A 65 -24.81 -9.82 4.16
N ASN A 66 -23.49 -9.78 4.23
CA ASN A 66 -22.65 -10.86 4.74
C ASN A 66 -22.48 -10.86 6.27
N GLY A 67 -23.14 -9.94 6.99
CA GLY A 67 -23.07 -9.86 8.45
C GLY A 67 -21.86 -9.11 9.01
N VAL A 68 -21.11 -8.38 8.17
CA VAL A 68 -20.04 -7.49 8.62
C VAL A 68 -20.65 -6.28 9.32
N SER A 69 -20.08 -5.89 10.47
CA SER A 69 -20.58 -4.73 11.21
C SER A 69 -20.39 -3.42 10.42
N LEU A 70 -21.31 -2.47 10.60
CA LEU A 70 -21.19 -1.14 9.99
C LEU A 70 -19.88 -0.44 10.38
N VAL A 71 -19.43 -0.63 11.63
CA VAL A 71 -18.19 -0.05 12.14
C VAL A 71 -16.98 -0.61 11.39
N ALA A 72 -16.91 -1.92 11.18
CA ALA A 72 -15.82 -2.55 10.45
C ALA A 72 -15.79 -2.11 8.97
N ALA A 73 -16.96 -2.01 8.32
CA ALA A 73 -17.05 -1.51 6.95
C ALA A 73 -16.61 -0.04 6.82
N CYS A 74 -17.04 0.82 7.75
CA CYS A 74 -16.56 2.20 7.84
C CYS A 74 -15.06 2.29 8.12
N PHE A 75 -14.53 1.41 8.97
CA PHE A 75 -13.10 1.32 9.24
C PHE A 75 -12.31 0.92 7.99
N TRP A 76 -12.83 0.01 7.16
CA TRP A 76 -12.20 -0.33 5.89
C TRP A 76 -12.19 0.84 4.90
N MET A 77 -13.30 1.59 4.80
CA MET A 77 -13.35 2.82 3.99
C MET A 77 -12.30 3.83 4.49
N TRP A 78 -12.15 3.96 5.79
CA TRP A 78 -11.08 4.73 6.43
C TRP A 78 -9.68 4.18 6.11
N THR A 79 -9.51 2.86 6.01
CA THR A 79 -8.27 2.20 5.59
C THR A 79 -7.87 2.57 4.17
N VAL A 80 -8.79 2.48 3.20
CA VAL A 80 -8.51 2.77 1.78
C VAL A 80 -8.57 4.27 1.42
N ALA A 81 -9.09 5.13 2.29
CA ALA A 81 -9.18 6.57 2.05
C ALA A 81 -7.88 7.24 1.54
N PRO A 82 -6.67 6.89 2.00
CA PRO A 82 -5.44 7.51 1.52
C PRO A 82 -5.19 7.33 0.01
N VAL A 83 -5.46 6.14 -0.56
CA VAL A 83 -5.29 5.94 -2.01
C VAL A 83 -6.36 6.71 -2.77
N LEU A 84 -7.60 6.73 -2.28
CA LEU A 84 -8.71 7.48 -2.90
C LEU A 84 -8.44 8.98 -2.88
N PHE A 85 -7.94 9.52 -1.75
CA PHE A 85 -7.56 10.91 -1.60
C PHE A 85 -6.58 11.35 -2.69
N VAL A 86 -5.52 10.56 -2.90
CA VAL A 86 -4.50 10.84 -3.91
C VAL A 86 -5.05 10.64 -5.34
N LEU A 87 -5.88 9.63 -5.57
CA LEU A 87 -6.49 9.41 -6.89
C LEU A 87 -7.51 10.51 -7.26
N LEU A 88 -8.07 11.23 -6.28
CA LEU A 88 -9.06 12.29 -6.50
C LEU A 88 -8.45 13.71 -6.47
N MET A 89 -7.23 13.87 -5.99
CA MET A 89 -6.58 15.19 -5.88
C MET A 89 -6.44 15.90 -7.24
N PRO A 90 -6.40 17.24 -7.27
CA PRO A 90 -6.15 17.98 -8.51
C PRO A 90 -4.74 17.69 -9.06
N PRO A 91 -4.54 17.73 -10.39
CA PRO A 91 -3.24 17.43 -11.00
C PRO A 91 -2.12 18.35 -10.49
N ASP A 92 -2.42 19.61 -10.19
CA ASP A 92 -1.45 20.60 -9.70
C ASP A 92 -0.84 20.22 -8.34
N ALA A 93 -1.55 19.41 -7.54
CA ALA A 93 -1.04 18.91 -6.26
C ALA A 93 0.17 17.99 -6.45
N LEU A 94 0.31 17.30 -7.60
CA LEU A 94 1.50 16.51 -7.90
C LEU A 94 2.72 17.39 -8.16
N ALA A 95 2.54 18.55 -8.80
CA ALA A 95 3.65 19.46 -9.07
C ALA A 95 4.29 19.97 -7.77
N MET A 96 3.47 20.17 -6.72
CA MET A 96 3.96 20.51 -5.38
C MET A 96 4.87 19.42 -4.78
N LEU A 97 4.68 18.15 -5.17
CA LEU A 97 5.51 17.04 -4.69
C LEU A 97 6.96 17.10 -5.19
N GLU A 98 7.20 17.80 -6.29
CA GLU A 98 8.54 17.98 -6.87
C GLU A 98 9.27 19.21 -6.29
N SER A 99 8.66 19.94 -5.36
CA SER A 99 9.32 21.11 -4.74
C SER A 99 10.52 20.73 -3.86
N ASN A 100 11.55 21.58 -3.85
CA ASN A 100 12.77 21.36 -3.07
C ASN A 100 12.51 21.24 -1.56
N ALA A 101 11.58 22.04 -1.03
CA ALA A 101 11.18 22.00 0.38
C ALA A 101 10.58 20.63 0.75
N LEU A 102 9.71 20.09 -0.12
CA LEU A 102 9.12 18.78 0.12
C LEU A 102 10.14 17.66 0.03
N ARG A 103 11.04 17.74 -0.95
CA ARG A 103 12.13 16.80 -1.10
C ARG A 103 13.03 16.78 0.13
N PHE A 104 13.39 17.96 0.66
CA PHE A 104 14.14 18.06 1.91
C PHE A 104 13.38 17.41 3.07
N ALA A 105 12.08 17.70 3.21
CA ALA A 105 11.26 17.09 4.24
C ALA A 105 11.16 15.56 4.10
N LEU A 106 11.07 15.01 2.89
CA LEU A 106 11.10 13.56 2.65
C LEU A 106 12.45 12.94 3.00
N VAL A 107 13.56 13.62 2.72
CA VAL A 107 14.90 13.18 3.17
C VAL A 107 14.96 13.18 4.69
N ALA A 108 14.52 14.25 5.35
CA ALA A 108 14.51 14.34 6.81
C ALA A 108 13.66 13.23 7.44
N LEU A 109 12.49 12.92 6.87
CA LEU A 109 11.64 11.82 7.32
C LEU A 109 12.28 10.45 7.09
N ALA A 110 12.97 10.23 5.95
CA ALA A 110 13.69 8.98 5.71
C ALA A 110 14.81 8.79 6.73
N MET A 111 15.59 9.85 6.99
CA MET A 111 16.64 9.84 8.00
C MET A 111 16.10 9.59 9.41
N ALA A 112 15.00 10.26 9.79
CA ALA A 112 14.35 10.06 11.08
C ALA A 112 13.81 8.63 11.23
N CYS A 113 13.26 8.05 10.17
CA CYS A 113 12.76 6.67 10.17
C CYS A 113 13.91 5.67 10.40
N CYS A 114 15.01 5.80 9.64
CA CYS A 114 16.19 4.96 9.83
C CYS A 114 16.82 5.14 11.22
N ALA A 115 16.99 6.39 11.66
CA ALA A 115 17.54 6.71 12.98
C ALA A 115 16.67 6.14 14.11
N GLY A 116 15.34 6.20 13.99
CA GLY A 116 14.41 5.61 14.95
C GLY A 116 14.59 4.10 15.09
N VAL A 117 14.76 3.38 13.98
CA VAL A 117 15.04 1.93 14.00
C VAL A 117 16.39 1.64 14.65
N MET A 118 17.43 2.39 14.29
CA MET A 118 18.76 2.22 14.88
C MET A 118 18.75 2.50 16.37
N LEU A 119 18.13 3.61 16.79
CA LEU A 119 17.99 3.98 18.20
C LEU A 119 17.25 2.90 19.00
N ASN A 120 16.19 2.31 18.45
CA ASN A 120 15.47 1.21 19.08
C ASN A 120 16.34 -0.05 19.29
N GLY A 121 17.41 -0.21 18.52
CA GLY A 121 18.39 -1.29 18.70
C GLY A 121 19.32 -1.05 19.90
N PHE A 122 19.49 0.21 20.32
CA PHE A 122 20.38 0.58 21.44
C PHE A 122 19.62 0.91 22.72
N VAL A 123 18.39 1.42 22.61
CA VAL A 123 17.59 1.91 23.72
C VAL A 123 16.17 1.37 23.60
N HIS A 124 15.62 0.92 24.73
CA HIS A 124 14.21 0.53 24.80
C HIS A 124 13.32 1.77 24.66
N LEU A 125 12.59 1.87 23.55
CA LEU A 125 11.67 2.98 23.31
C LEU A 125 10.37 2.79 24.12
N PRO A 126 9.85 3.83 24.79
CA PRO A 126 8.75 3.68 25.76
C PRO A 126 7.40 3.31 25.15
N TRP A 127 7.23 3.50 23.83
CA TRP A 127 6.01 3.13 23.10
C TRP A 127 6.02 1.68 22.58
N VAL A 128 7.16 1.00 22.61
CA VAL A 128 7.29 -0.37 22.09
C VAL A 128 6.74 -1.37 23.12
N GLY A 129 5.81 -2.21 22.68
CA GLY A 129 5.11 -3.17 23.56
C GLY A 129 3.98 -2.54 24.39
N GLY A 130 3.80 -1.23 24.33
CA GLY A 130 2.71 -0.54 25.01
C GLY A 130 1.37 -0.69 24.28
N SER A 131 0.28 -0.59 25.03
CA SER A 131 -1.07 -0.54 24.48
C SER A 131 -1.91 0.50 25.22
N ILE A 132 -2.87 1.09 24.51
CA ILE A 132 -3.74 2.15 25.03
C ILE A 132 -5.19 1.78 24.79
N ASP A 133 -6.05 2.10 25.75
CA ASP A 133 -7.49 2.02 25.55
C ASP A 133 -7.96 3.25 24.77
N VAL A 134 -8.62 3.03 23.64
CA VAL A 134 -9.27 4.06 22.83
C VAL A 134 -10.74 3.67 22.72
N ASP A 135 -11.58 4.32 23.50
CA ASP A 135 -13.04 4.12 23.51
C ASP A 135 -13.47 2.66 23.80
N GLY A 136 -12.81 2.03 24.78
CA GLY A 136 -13.09 0.64 25.20
C GLY A 136 -12.37 -0.43 24.36
N VAL A 137 -11.60 -0.03 23.34
CA VAL A 137 -10.80 -0.94 22.51
C VAL A 137 -9.32 -0.75 22.81
N ASN A 138 -8.66 -1.85 23.21
CA ASN A 138 -7.23 -1.86 23.50
C ASN A 138 -6.41 -1.85 22.19
N VAL A 139 -5.85 -0.69 21.84
CA VAL A 139 -5.05 -0.45 20.64
C VAL A 139 -3.57 -0.45 21.00
N GLN A 140 -2.79 -1.36 20.38
CA GLN A 140 -1.34 -1.36 20.54
C GLN A 140 -0.70 -0.06 19.99
N LEU A 141 0.21 0.53 20.78
CA LEU A 141 0.98 1.72 20.45
C LEU A 141 2.04 1.40 19.39
N ALA A 142 2.93 0.45 19.71
CA ALA A 142 3.83 -0.18 18.76
C ALA A 142 4.02 -1.66 19.11
N SER A 143 3.97 -2.54 18.10
CA SER A 143 4.06 -3.98 18.28
C SER A 143 5.49 -4.39 18.72
N SER A 144 5.60 -5.15 19.81
CA SER A 144 6.83 -5.84 20.19
C SER A 144 6.77 -7.27 19.66
N ASN A 145 7.40 -7.51 18.51
CA ASN A 145 7.40 -8.79 17.83
C ASN A 145 8.82 -9.33 17.68
N TYR A 146 8.96 -10.66 17.59
CA TYR A 146 10.23 -11.35 17.41
C TYR A 146 10.20 -12.23 16.15
N VAL A 147 11.37 -12.50 15.56
CA VAL A 147 11.58 -13.59 14.60
C VAL A 147 12.54 -14.57 15.24
N GLY A 148 12.01 -15.71 15.69
CA GLY A 148 12.75 -16.59 16.60
C GLY A 148 13.10 -15.84 17.88
N THR A 149 14.39 -15.62 18.12
CA THR A 149 14.90 -14.89 19.29
C THR A 149 15.28 -13.43 18.99
N VAL A 150 15.22 -13.00 17.72
CA VAL A 150 15.66 -11.66 17.31
C VAL A 150 14.50 -10.66 17.40
N PRO A 151 14.64 -9.54 18.15
CA PRO A 151 13.59 -8.53 18.22
C PRO A 151 13.41 -7.82 16.88
N ARG A 152 12.16 -7.60 16.48
CA ARG A 152 11.82 -6.81 15.29
C ARG A 152 11.68 -5.36 15.69
N LEU A 153 12.53 -4.50 15.16
CA LEU A 153 12.60 -3.11 15.63
C LEU A 153 11.59 -2.21 14.87
N PRO A 154 10.51 -1.70 15.52
CA PRO A 154 9.57 -0.77 14.88
C PRO A 154 10.10 0.68 14.79
N GLY A 155 11.10 1.04 15.59
CA GLY A 155 11.61 2.42 15.66
C GLY A 155 10.57 3.41 16.18
N PHE A 156 10.39 4.53 15.48
CA PHE A 156 9.34 5.51 15.78
C PHE A 156 7.95 5.12 15.27
N GLY A 157 7.86 4.08 14.45
CA GLY A 157 6.62 3.60 13.86
C GLY A 157 5.84 2.63 14.76
N ARG A 158 4.65 2.24 14.30
CA ARG A 158 3.74 1.31 14.99
C ARG A 158 4.15 -0.15 14.84
N SER A 159 4.76 -0.53 13.72
CA SER A 159 5.16 -1.92 13.49
C SER A 159 6.43 -1.98 12.67
N SER A 160 7.28 -2.98 12.92
CA SER A 160 8.52 -3.18 12.15
C SER A 160 8.24 -3.41 10.66
N ALA A 161 7.14 -4.10 10.34
CA ALA A 161 6.71 -4.33 8.96
C ALA A 161 6.39 -3.02 8.23
N SER A 162 5.53 -2.17 8.82
CA SER A 162 5.15 -0.88 8.23
C SER A 162 6.33 0.10 8.18
N THR A 163 7.16 0.15 9.22
CA THR A 163 8.38 0.96 9.24
C THR A 163 9.34 0.57 8.12
N GLY A 164 9.59 -0.73 7.92
CA GLY A 164 10.41 -1.24 6.81
C GLY A 164 9.86 -0.81 5.45
N LEU A 165 8.55 -0.96 5.23
CA LEU A 165 7.88 -0.52 4.00
C LEU A 165 8.05 0.98 3.76
N VAL A 166 7.87 1.83 4.78
CA VAL A 166 8.02 3.28 4.67
C VAL A 166 9.45 3.68 4.32
N ILE A 167 10.46 3.04 4.93
CA ILE A 167 11.87 3.26 4.57
C ILE A 167 12.09 2.91 3.09
N GLY A 168 11.60 1.76 2.65
CA GLY A 168 11.70 1.35 1.24
C GLY A 168 11.02 2.33 0.29
N LEU A 169 9.79 2.75 0.58
CA LEU A 169 9.03 3.72 -0.21
C LEU A 169 9.75 5.08 -0.30
N LEU A 170 10.20 5.63 0.84
CA LEU A 170 10.93 6.90 0.87
C LEU A 170 12.23 6.81 0.07
N THR A 171 12.96 5.69 0.21
CA THR A 171 14.21 5.45 -0.51
C THR A 171 13.98 5.36 -2.02
N THR A 172 13.01 4.55 -2.46
CA THR A 172 12.62 4.42 -3.87
C THR A 172 12.17 5.76 -4.45
N TRP A 173 11.50 6.61 -3.67
CA TRP A 173 11.13 7.95 -4.12
C TRP A 173 12.34 8.88 -4.29
N LEU A 174 13.26 8.85 -3.33
CA LEU A 174 14.36 9.81 -3.25
C LEU A 174 15.49 9.49 -4.23
N VAL A 175 15.90 8.22 -4.35
CA VAL A 175 17.07 7.81 -5.14
C VAL A 175 17.06 8.36 -6.56
N PRO A 176 16.00 8.18 -7.38
CA PRO A 176 16.01 8.64 -8.78
C PRO A 176 16.05 10.17 -8.94
N ARG A 177 15.85 10.91 -7.84
CA ARG A 177 15.88 12.37 -7.81
C ARG A 177 17.25 12.90 -7.36
N GLN A 178 18.12 12.07 -6.78
CA GLN A 178 19.47 12.45 -6.36
C GLN A 178 20.46 12.44 -7.53
N ARG A 179 21.39 13.40 -7.52
CA ARG A 179 22.48 13.47 -8.51
C ARG A 179 23.83 13.00 -7.95
N ASN A 180 24.03 13.15 -6.64
CA ASN A 180 25.29 12.79 -5.99
C ASN A 180 25.31 11.29 -5.65
N ALA A 181 26.23 10.55 -6.28
CA ALA A 181 26.39 9.11 -6.06
C ALA A 181 26.70 8.75 -4.60
N MET A 182 27.48 9.55 -3.89
CA MET A 182 27.79 9.29 -2.47
C MET A 182 26.53 9.39 -1.60
N VAL A 183 25.66 10.36 -1.87
CA VAL A 183 24.39 10.50 -1.15
C VAL A 183 23.48 9.31 -1.44
N ILE A 184 23.47 8.81 -2.68
CA ILE A 184 22.71 7.62 -3.05
C ILE A 184 23.23 6.39 -2.31
N VAL A 185 24.55 6.17 -2.32
CA VAL A 185 25.18 5.03 -1.63
C VAL A 185 24.92 5.10 -0.12
N ALA A 186 25.10 6.27 0.50
CA ALA A 186 24.82 6.46 1.92
C ALA A 186 23.34 6.19 2.25
N LEU A 187 22.41 6.75 1.47
CA LEU A 187 20.97 6.53 1.66
C LEU A 187 20.60 5.06 1.52
N LEU A 188 21.13 4.36 0.51
CA LEU A 188 20.88 2.93 0.29
C LEU A 188 21.46 2.08 1.41
N ALA A 189 22.70 2.34 1.83
CA ALA A 189 23.35 1.59 2.89
C ALA A 189 22.59 1.74 4.22
N MET A 190 22.24 2.98 4.59
CA MET A 190 21.43 3.23 5.80
C MET A 190 20.06 2.59 5.72
N SER A 191 19.39 2.69 4.57
CA SER A 191 18.04 2.13 4.39
C SER A 191 18.06 0.61 4.40
N ALA A 192 19.03 -0.02 3.74
CA ALA A 192 19.21 -1.47 3.74
C ALA A 192 19.50 -1.99 5.16
N PHE A 193 20.37 -1.32 5.90
CA PHE A 193 20.66 -1.68 7.30
C PHE A 193 19.42 -1.55 8.19
N ALA A 194 18.72 -0.42 8.10
CA ALA A 194 17.51 -0.19 8.89
C ALA A 194 16.40 -1.20 8.54
N ILE A 195 16.14 -1.46 7.24
CA ILE A 195 15.15 -2.47 6.81
C ILE A 195 15.55 -3.86 7.31
N TRP A 196 16.83 -4.24 7.21
CA TRP A 196 17.31 -5.51 7.75
C TRP A 196 17.03 -5.62 9.26
N ALA A 197 17.26 -4.55 10.02
CA ALA A 197 16.99 -4.49 11.46
C ALA A 197 15.48 -4.56 11.81
N THR A 198 14.58 -4.19 10.88
CA THR A 198 13.14 -4.42 11.03
C THR A 198 12.71 -5.88 10.80
N THR A 199 13.66 -6.74 10.38
CA THR A 199 13.47 -8.13 9.93
C THR A 199 12.48 -8.28 8.77
N ASN A 200 12.19 -7.21 8.02
CA ASN A 200 11.28 -7.24 6.88
C ASN A 200 12.03 -7.65 5.59
N LYS A 201 12.20 -8.96 5.41
CA LYS A 201 12.90 -9.56 4.25
C LYS A 201 12.28 -9.14 2.92
N THR A 202 10.95 -9.08 2.84
CA THR A 202 10.21 -8.68 1.63
C THR A 202 10.62 -7.30 1.17
N THR A 203 10.65 -6.32 2.08
CA THR A 203 11.02 -4.94 1.71
C THR A 203 12.49 -4.83 1.28
N LEU A 204 13.40 -5.58 1.91
CA LEU A 204 14.81 -5.56 1.53
C LEU A 204 15.01 -6.12 0.11
N ILE A 205 14.36 -7.24 -0.20
CA ILE A 205 14.37 -7.84 -1.54
C ILE A 205 13.72 -6.90 -2.56
N ALA A 206 12.56 -6.33 -2.23
CA ALA A 206 11.84 -5.40 -3.10
C ALA A 206 12.71 -4.18 -3.44
N LEU A 207 13.34 -3.55 -2.44
CA LEU A 207 14.25 -2.42 -2.66
C LEU A 207 15.43 -2.82 -3.54
N SER A 208 16.05 -3.97 -3.27
CA SER A 208 17.22 -4.44 -4.04
C SER A 208 16.88 -4.67 -5.51
N LEU A 209 15.74 -5.33 -5.80
CA LEU A 209 15.26 -5.58 -7.16
C LEU A 209 14.86 -4.29 -7.87
N VAL A 210 14.23 -3.34 -7.18
CA VAL A 210 13.89 -2.02 -7.75
C VAL A 210 15.15 -1.27 -8.15
N MET A 211 16.19 -1.30 -7.32
CA MET A 211 17.47 -0.64 -7.61
C MET A 211 18.20 -1.32 -8.77
N LEU A 212 18.19 -2.65 -8.84
CA LEU A 212 18.73 -3.38 -9.98
C LEU A 212 17.99 -3.03 -11.27
N CYS A 213 16.66 -2.98 -11.23
CA CYS A 213 15.83 -2.60 -12.37
C CYS A 213 16.08 -1.14 -12.77
N PHE A 214 16.26 -0.23 -11.80
CA PHE A 214 16.59 1.17 -12.07
C PHE A 214 17.92 1.33 -12.81
N ALA A 215 18.93 0.55 -12.44
CA ALA A 215 20.25 0.60 -13.05
C ALA A 215 20.30 -0.04 -14.46
N THR A 216 19.47 -1.05 -14.71
CA THR A 216 19.60 -1.91 -15.91
C THR A 216 18.49 -1.71 -16.95
N LEU A 217 17.29 -1.34 -16.53
CA LEU A 217 16.11 -1.31 -17.40
C LEU A 217 15.75 0.12 -17.79
N LYS A 218 15.41 0.29 -19.08
CA LYS A 218 14.71 1.48 -19.57
C LYS A 218 13.23 1.45 -19.14
N THR A 219 12.52 2.57 -19.28
CA THR A 219 11.10 2.69 -18.89
C THR A 219 10.21 1.60 -19.48
N ARG A 220 10.41 1.22 -20.75
CA ARG A 220 9.68 0.10 -21.39
C ARG A 220 9.91 -1.24 -20.69
N GLY A 221 11.13 -1.48 -20.19
CA GLY A 221 11.47 -2.67 -19.42
C GLY A 221 10.79 -2.67 -18.04
N LEU A 222 10.87 -1.55 -17.31
CA LEU A 222 10.20 -1.37 -16.02
C LEU A 222 8.70 -1.62 -16.13
N ARG A 223 8.05 -1.10 -17.18
CA ARG A 223 6.65 -1.35 -17.48
C ARG A 223 6.36 -2.85 -17.64
N ARG A 224 7.13 -3.58 -18.45
CA ARG A 224 6.94 -5.03 -18.64
C ARG A 224 7.08 -5.79 -17.33
N VAL A 225 8.06 -5.44 -16.51
CA VAL A 225 8.28 -6.06 -15.19
C VAL A 225 7.10 -5.78 -14.26
N CYS A 226 6.57 -4.56 -14.22
CA CYS A 226 5.37 -4.25 -13.42
C CYS A 226 4.16 -5.08 -13.87
N ILE A 227 3.96 -5.25 -15.17
CA ILE A 227 2.87 -6.08 -15.72
C ILE A 227 3.07 -7.55 -15.31
N ALA A 228 4.28 -8.08 -15.50
CA ALA A 228 4.63 -9.45 -15.13
C ALA A 228 4.41 -9.70 -13.63
N LEU A 229 4.80 -8.75 -12.77
CA LEU A 229 4.59 -8.85 -11.32
C LEU A 229 3.12 -8.75 -10.93
N THR A 230 2.33 -7.95 -11.63
CA THR A 230 0.89 -7.89 -11.41
C THR A 230 0.25 -9.26 -11.70
N ILE A 231 0.64 -9.90 -12.79
CA ILE A 231 0.20 -11.25 -13.15
C ILE A 231 0.67 -12.24 -12.08
N LEU A 232 1.95 -12.18 -11.69
CA LEU A 232 2.55 -13.07 -10.69
C LEU A 232 1.83 -12.97 -9.33
N MET A 233 1.51 -11.75 -8.89
CA MET A 233 0.82 -11.47 -7.63
C MET A 233 -0.57 -12.13 -7.56
N ILE A 234 -1.25 -12.25 -8.70
CA ILE A 234 -2.55 -12.93 -8.83
C ILE A 234 -2.37 -14.44 -9.01
N ALA A 235 -1.43 -14.85 -9.85
CA ALA A 235 -1.22 -16.25 -10.20
C ALA A 235 -0.69 -17.07 -9.02
N LEU A 236 0.21 -16.51 -8.20
CA LEU A 236 0.86 -17.25 -7.11
C LEU A 236 -0.13 -17.84 -6.08
N PRO A 237 -1.07 -17.07 -5.51
CA PRO A 237 -2.13 -17.62 -4.67
C PRO A 237 -2.93 -18.76 -5.31
N LEU A 238 -3.32 -18.60 -6.58
CA LEU A 238 -4.09 -19.61 -7.30
C LEU A 238 -3.27 -20.88 -7.53
N THR A 239 -1.99 -20.74 -7.84
CA THR A 239 -1.09 -21.90 -7.96
C THR A 239 -0.90 -22.60 -6.62
N GLY A 240 -0.77 -21.85 -5.52
CA GLY A 240 -0.71 -22.42 -4.17
C GLY A 240 -1.95 -23.24 -3.85
N TRP A 241 -3.13 -22.71 -4.19
CA TRP A 241 -4.40 -23.39 -3.98
C TRP A 241 -4.51 -24.71 -4.75
N VAL A 242 -4.20 -24.69 -6.06
CA VAL A 242 -4.20 -25.91 -6.89
C VAL A 242 -3.18 -26.93 -6.41
N VAL A 243 -1.99 -26.49 -5.99
CA VAL A 243 -0.94 -27.39 -5.48
C VAL A 243 -1.36 -28.02 -4.15
N ALA A 244 -1.96 -27.25 -3.24
CA ALA A 244 -2.42 -27.77 -1.95
C ALA A 244 -3.51 -28.84 -2.10
N GLU A 245 -4.42 -28.67 -3.07
CA GLU A 245 -5.45 -29.65 -3.40
C GLU A 245 -4.88 -30.93 -4.06
N THR A 246 -3.78 -30.81 -4.81
CA THR A 246 -3.23 -31.92 -5.60
C THR A 246 -2.11 -32.69 -4.91
N ILE A 247 -1.38 -32.06 -3.98
CA ILE A 247 -0.23 -32.67 -3.34
C ILE A 247 -0.34 -32.54 -1.82
N ASN A 248 -0.58 -33.66 -1.14
CA ASN A 248 -0.61 -33.76 0.31
C ASN A 248 0.82 -33.80 0.88
N VAL A 249 1.58 -32.72 0.71
CA VAL A 249 2.93 -32.58 1.28
C VAL A 249 2.82 -31.84 2.61
N GLY A 250 3.11 -32.52 3.72
CA GLY A 250 3.40 -31.83 4.98
C GLY A 250 4.60 -30.92 4.79
N ALA A 251 4.44 -29.62 5.06
CA ALA A 251 5.53 -28.65 4.93
C ALA A 251 6.66 -28.98 5.93
N THR A 252 7.88 -29.17 5.43
CA THR A 252 9.09 -29.28 6.26
C THR A 252 9.65 -27.88 6.59
N ASP A 253 9.53 -27.48 7.86
CA ASP A 253 9.69 -26.10 8.37
C ASP A 253 11.14 -25.71 8.77
N THR A 254 12.15 -25.88 7.90
CA THR A 254 13.55 -25.60 8.33
C THR A 254 14.40 -24.73 7.39
N GLY A 255 13.78 -23.94 6.51
CA GLY A 255 14.51 -23.12 5.52
C GLY A 255 14.41 -21.60 5.68
N SER A 256 15.33 -20.86 5.05
CA SER A 256 15.27 -19.38 4.93
C SER A 256 14.04 -18.86 4.17
N LEU A 257 13.40 -19.75 3.39
CA LEU A 257 12.17 -19.57 2.62
C LEU A 257 10.90 -20.12 3.31
N ALA A 258 10.99 -20.59 4.56
CA ALA A 258 9.86 -21.20 5.27
C ALA A 258 8.60 -20.33 5.26
N SER A 259 8.74 -19.01 5.45
CA SER A 259 7.61 -18.08 5.40
C SER A 259 6.95 -17.96 4.01
N MET A 260 7.68 -18.19 2.92
CA MET A 260 7.07 -18.22 1.57
C MET A 260 6.39 -19.56 1.31
N GLN A 261 6.99 -20.65 1.79
CA GLN A 261 6.40 -21.99 1.71
C GLN A 261 5.09 -22.08 2.49
N ASP A 262 5.06 -21.53 3.72
CA ASP A 262 3.86 -21.47 4.54
C ASP A 262 2.73 -20.66 3.87
N ARG A 263 3.08 -19.58 3.15
CA ARG A 263 2.09 -18.84 2.34
C ARG A 263 1.49 -19.68 1.22
N LEU A 264 2.34 -20.36 0.45
CA LEU A 264 1.94 -21.17 -0.70
C LEU A 264 1.12 -22.40 -0.32
N LEU A 265 1.48 -23.07 0.79
CA LEU A 265 0.90 -24.36 1.17
C LEU A 265 -0.19 -24.24 2.23
N ASN A 266 -0.18 -23.19 3.07
CA ASN A 266 -1.15 -23.02 4.14
C ASN A 266 -1.97 -21.74 3.99
N THR A 267 -1.33 -20.56 4.00
CA THR A 267 -2.06 -19.29 4.19
C THR A 267 -2.99 -18.98 3.01
N TRP A 268 -2.49 -19.05 1.77
CA TRP A 268 -3.27 -18.71 0.59
C TRP A 268 -4.33 -19.75 0.24
N PRO A 269 -4.02 -21.07 0.24
CA PRO A 269 -5.03 -22.10 -0.02
C PRO A 269 -6.16 -22.07 1.00
N LYS A 270 -5.85 -22.07 2.31
CA LYS A 270 -6.88 -22.08 3.36
C LYS A 270 -7.81 -20.88 3.32
N LEU A 271 -7.30 -19.71 2.91
CA LEU A 271 -8.15 -18.54 2.70
C LEU A 271 -9.12 -18.75 1.53
N LEU A 272 -8.63 -19.25 0.39
CA LEU A 272 -9.46 -19.51 -0.78
C LEU A 272 -10.49 -20.63 -0.52
N ASP A 273 -10.10 -21.70 0.18
CA ASP A 273 -11.00 -22.78 0.62
C ASP A 273 -12.07 -22.29 1.59
N GLY A 274 -11.68 -21.48 2.57
CA GLY A 274 -12.61 -20.85 3.51
C GLY A 274 -13.63 -19.97 2.79
N MET A 275 -13.17 -19.14 1.85
CA MET A 275 -14.06 -18.32 1.03
C MET A 275 -14.94 -19.15 0.09
N ALA A 276 -14.42 -20.24 -0.47
CA ALA A 276 -15.18 -21.13 -1.36
C ALA A 276 -16.29 -21.85 -0.59
N SER A 277 -15.96 -22.46 0.55
CA SER A 277 -16.90 -23.18 1.41
C SER A 277 -17.99 -22.26 1.99
N ALA A 278 -17.66 -21.01 2.28
CA ALA A 278 -18.61 -20.00 2.74
C ALA A 278 -19.43 -19.32 1.61
N ASN A 279 -19.23 -19.69 0.33
CA ASN A 279 -19.83 -19.03 -0.84
C ASN A 279 -19.50 -17.53 -0.96
N LEU A 280 -18.35 -17.10 -0.43
CA LEU A 280 -17.91 -15.70 -0.40
C LEU A 280 -16.95 -15.34 -1.54
N LEU A 281 -16.57 -16.27 -2.42
CA LEU A 281 -15.60 -16.00 -3.50
C LEU A 281 -16.03 -14.87 -4.45
N TRP A 282 -17.30 -14.80 -4.84
CA TRP A 282 -17.75 -13.89 -5.90
C TRP A 282 -17.77 -12.42 -5.47
N PHE A 283 -18.29 -12.15 -4.27
CA PHE A 283 -18.49 -10.80 -3.73
C PHE A 283 -17.58 -10.48 -2.52
N GLY A 284 -16.77 -11.45 -2.08
CA GLY A 284 -15.89 -11.32 -0.93
C GLY A 284 -16.65 -11.52 0.37
N VAL A 285 -15.89 -11.47 1.48
CA VAL A 285 -16.46 -11.32 2.82
C VAL A 285 -17.21 -9.98 2.93
N GLY A 286 -16.78 -8.98 2.15
CA GLY A 286 -17.26 -7.61 2.18
C GLY A 286 -16.18 -6.66 2.69
N ALA A 287 -16.28 -5.39 2.32
CA ALA A 287 -15.41 -4.34 2.82
C ALA A 287 -15.44 -4.27 4.36
N GLY A 288 -14.30 -4.47 5.00
CA GLY A 288 -14.18 -4.55 6.46
C GLY A 288 -14.42 -5.94 7.03
N GLY A 289 -14.82 -6.88 6.17
CA GLY A 289 -14.90 -8.30 6.43
C GLY A 289 -13.55 -8.97 6.70
N PHE A 290 -12.47 -8.35 6.24
CA PHE A 290 -11.13 -8.94 6.21
C PHE A 290 -10.06 -7.90 6.56
N GLY A 291 -8.93 -8.36 7.10
CA GLY A 291 -7.79 -7.53 7.51
C GLY A 291 -7.95 -6.98 8.93
N SER A 292 -7.32 -5.84 9.20
CA SER A 292 -7.32 -5.20 10.52
C SER A 292 -8.71 -4.74 10.99
N ALA A 293 -9.67 -4.63 10.07
CA ALA A 293 -11.07 -4.32 10.38
C ALA A 293 -11.76 -5.43 11.20
N THR A 294 -11.26 -6.67 11.14
CA THR A 294 -11.81 -7.81 11.89
C THR A 294 -11.68 -7.67 13.40
N ALA A 295 -10.76 -6.84 13.89
CA ALA A 295 -10.65 -6.53 15.31
C ALA A 295 -11.90 -5.83 15.89
N TYR A 296 -12.79 -5.27 15.04
CA TYR A 296 -13.94 -4.49 15.47
C TYR A 296 -15.25 -5.28 15.52
N TYR A 297 -15.23 -6.58 15.23
CA TYR A 297 -16.43 -7.42 15.30
C TYR A 297 -16.09 -8.90 15.45
N THR A 298 -17.00 -9.66 16.03
CA THR A 298 -16.79 -11.07 16.42
C THR A 298 -17.37 -12.06 15.43
N SER A 299 -17.50 -11.70 14.13
CA SER A 299 -18.02 -12.66 13.16
C SER A 299 -17.01 -13.78 12.94
N ASP A 300 -17.45 -15.00 13.08
CA ASP A 300 -16.67 -16.17 12.71
C ASP A 300 -17.17 -16.68 11.36
N PHE A 301 -16.38 -16.46 10.31
CA PHE A 301 -16.64 -17.00 8.97
C PHE A 301 -16.11 -18.44 8.82
N GLY A 302 -15.53 -19.03 9.86
CA GLY A 302 -14.98 -20.38 9.86
C GLY A 302 -13.59 -20.51 9.22
N PHE A 303 -12.91 -19.38 8.95
CA PHE A 303 -11.55 -19.33 8.40
C PHE A 303 -10.81 -18.04 8.82
N ASN A 304 -9.51 -17.99 8.56
CA ASN A 304 -8.69 -16.81 8.89
C ASN A 304 -9.09 -15.59 8.04
N THR A 305 -9.61 -14.55 8.69
CA THR A 305 -9.96 -13.27 8.08
C THR A 305 -9.00 -12.13 8.45
N GLY A 306 -7.96 -12.40 9.23
CA GLY A 306 -7.08 -11.37 9.79
C GLY A 306 -5.98 -10.88 8.83
N TYR A 307 -5.51 -11.72 7.93
CA TYR A 307 -4.41 -11.41 7.01
C TYR A 307 -4.37 -12.37 5.81
N SER A 308 -3.84 -11.90 4.69
CA SER A 308 -3.61 -12.72 3.48
C SER A 308 -2.14 -12.80 3.09
N ASP A 309 -1.32 -11.87 3.57
CA ASP A 309 0.05 -11.66 3.11
C ASP A 309 0.18 -11.65 1.57
N ASN A 310 -0.80 -11.07 0.88
CA ASN A 310 -0.79 -10.91 -0.58
C ASN A 310 -1.86 -9.88 -0.96
N ALA A 311 -1.44 -8.88 -1.73
CA ALA A 311 -2.31 -7.77 -2.07
C ALA A 311 -3.51 -8.17 -2.96
N ALA A 312 -3.32 -9.13 -3.88
CA ALA A 312 -4.42 -9.60 -4.73
C ALA A 312 -5.47 -10.37 -3.91
N LEU A 313 -5.02 -11.26 -3.02
CA LEU A 313 -5.91 -11.95 -2.10
C LEU A 313 -6.62 -10.99 -1.15
N TYR A 314 -5.94 -9.97 -0.63
CA TYR A 314 -6.58 -8.95 0.20
C TYR A 314 -7.76 -8.28 -0.52
N VAL A 315 -7.60 -7.98 -1.81
CA VAL A 315 -8.65 -7.41 -2.66
C VAL A 315 -9.78 -8.41 -2.89
N VAL A 316 -9.47 -9.66 -3.21
CA VAL A 316 -10.48 -10.72 -3.39
C VAL A 316 -11.24 -10.99 -2.08
N ALA A 317 -10.56 -11.04 -0.95
CA ALA A 317 -11.18 -11.27 0.36
C ALA A 317 -12.19 -10.17 0.73
N ASN A 318 -11.86 -8.90 0.47
CA ASN A 318 -12.76 -7.80 0.77
C ASN A 318 -13.84 -7.57 -0.31
N LEU A 319 -13.52 -7.71 -1.59
CA LEU A 319 -14.38 -7.24 -2.71
C LEU A 319 -14.90 -8.37 -3.61
N GLY A 320 -14.43 -9.59 -3.39
CA GLY A 320 -14.69 -10.75 -4.22
C GLY A 320 -13.95 -10.72 -5.55
N VAL A 321 -14.10 -11.80 -6.32
CA VAL A 321 -13.59 -11.90 -7.69
C VAL A 321 -14.19 -10.81 -8.57
N ALA A 322 -15.49 -10.50 -8.43
CA ALA A 322 -16.15 -9.48 -9.25
C ALA A 322 -15.57 -8.07 -8.99
N GLY A 323 -15.41 -7.70 -7.72
CA GLY A 323 -14.79 -6.43 -7.34
C GLY A 323 -13.31 -6.37 -7.71
N ALA A 324 -12.57 -7.46 -7.52
CA ALA A 324 -11.17 -7.58 -7.93
C ALA A 324 -11.00 -7.39 -9.43
N LEU A 325 -11.82 -8.01 -10.27
CA LEU A 325 -11.81 -7.83 -11.72
C LEU A 325 -12.05 -6.38 -12.12
N LEU A 326 -12.99 -5.69 -11.47
CA LEU A 326 -13.24 -4.27 -11.72
C LEU A 326 -12.01 -3.41 -11.36
N VAL A 327 -11.44 -3.61 -10.17
CA VAL A 327 -10.22 -2.90 -9.73
C VAL A 327 -9.06 -3.17 -10.68
N MET A 328 -8.87 -4.42 -11.10
CA MET A 328 -7.83 -4.83 -12.04
C MET A 328 -8.05 -4.25 -13.44
N LEU A 329 -9.30 -4.18 -13.92
CA LEU A 329 -9.62 -3.55 -15.20
C LEU A 329 -9.31 -2.05 -15.15
N LEU A 330 -9.68 -1.37 -14.07
CA LEU A 330 -9.34 0.04 -13.88
C LEU A 330 -7.82 0.24 -13.81
N PHE A 331 -7.12 -0.59 -13.05
CA PHE A 331 -5.66 -0.58 -12.97
C PHE A 331 -5.04 -0.78 -14.35
N ALA A 332 -5.48 -1.78 -15.11
CA ALA A 332 -5.02 -2.07 -16.47
C ALA A 332 -5.28 -0.87 -17.40
N GLN A 333 -6.49 -0.30 -17.42
CA GLN A 333 -6.82 0.87 -18.23
C GLN A 333 -5.92 2.07 -17.91
N ARG A 334 -5.63 2.31 -16.63
CA ARG A 334 -4.84 3.45 -16.17
C ARG A 334 -3.33 3.26 -16.36
N VAL A 335 -2.83 2.04 -16.15
CA VAL A 335 -1.39 1.73 -16.14
C VAL A 335 -0.94 1.20 -17.51
N LEU A 336 -1.65 0.26 -18.13
CA LEU A 336 -1.33 -0.20 -19.49
C LEU A 336 -1.68 0.86 -20.55
N GLY A 337 -2.71 1.67 -20.30
CA GLY A 337 -3.04 2.81 -21.15
C GLY A 337 -2.02 3.95 -21.08
N SER A 338 -1.15 3.94 -20.07
CA SER A 338 -0.13 4.97 -19.90
C SER A 338 0.94 4.89 -20.99
N ARG A 339 1.27 6.06 -21.55
CA ARG A 339 2.40 6.26 -22.48
C ARG A 339 3.54 7.04 -21.85
N THR A 340 3.47 7.33 -20.55
CA THR A 340 4.52 8.13 -19.90
C THR A 340 5.85 7.37 -19.90
N ASP A 341 6.88 8.10 -20.28
CA ASP A 341 8.26 7.64 -20.24
C ASP A 341 8.97 7.99 -18.92
N ASP A 342 8.27 8.54 -17.92
CA ASP A 342 8.86 8.85 -16.61
C ASP A 342 9.16 7.56 -15.81
N PRO A 343 10.43 7.17 -15.63
CA PRO A 343 10.79 5.95 -14.90
C PRO A 343 10.44 6.03 -13.40
N ARG A 344 10.28 7.22 -12.81
CA ARG A 344 10.09 7.40 -11.37
C ARG A 344 8.76 6.81 -10.90
N ALA A 345 7.70 7.03 -11.66
CA ALA A 345 6.38 6.49 -11.35
C ALA A 345 6.36 4.96 -11.47
N TRP A 346 7.04 4.41 -12.50
CA TRP A 346 7.18 2.97 -12.69
C TRP A 346 8.02 2.31 -11.60
N LEU A 347 9.10 2.93 -11.12
CA LEU A 347 9.90 2.41 -10.00
C LEU A 347 9.12 2.35 -8.70
N MET A 348 8.32 3.39 -8.41
CA MET A 348 7.46 3.40 -7.24
C MET A 348 6.40 2.30 -7.32
N LEU A 349 5.75 2.17 -8.48
CA LEU A 349 4.78 1.09 -8.70
C LEU A 349 5.44 -0.29 -8.58
N LEU A 350 6.66 -0.46 -9.13
CA LEU A 350 7.43 -1.69 -9.05
C LEU A 350 7.70 -2.10 -7.59
N PHE A 351 8.13 -1.16 -6.75
CA PHE A 351 8.36 -1.41 -5.32
C PHE A 351 7.09 -1.90 -4.61
N ILE A 352 5.96 -1.24 -4.90
CA ILE A 352 4.66 -1.57 -4.30
C ILE A 352 4.19 -2.95 -4.75
N LEU A 353 4.32 -3.28 -6.03
CA LEU A 353 3.96 -4.59 -6.58
C LEU A 353 4.84 -5.70 -6.00
N LEU A 354 6.16 -5.50 -5.94
CA LEU A 354 7.09 -6.47 -5.33
C LEU A 354 6.75 -6.72 -3.85
N SER A 355 6.44 -5.66 -3.11
CA SER A 355 6.00 -5.79 -1.71
C SER A 355 4.65 -6.50 -1.61
N GLY A 356 3.72 -6.19 -2.52
CA GLY A 356 2.37 -6.75 -2.57
C GLY A 356 2.29 -8.24 -2.89
N VAL A 357 3.35 -8.86 -3.44
CA VAL A 357 3.37 -10.31 -3.67
C VAL A 357 3.25 -11.10 -2.36
N THR A 358 3.83 -10.60 -1.26
CA THR A 358 3.93 -11.34 0.01
C THR A 358 3.50 -10.51 1.22
N THR A 359 2.80 -9.40 1.02
CA THR A 359 2.40 -8.50 2.12
C THR A 359 1.09 -7.80 1.79
N ASP A 360 0.28 -7.56 2.82
CA ASP A 360 -0.97 -6.82 2.75
C ASP A 360 -0.73 -5.29 2.67
N ILE A 361 -0.25 -4.83 1.51
CA ILE A 361 0.11 -3.42 1.28
C ILE A 361 -1.06 -2.44 1.48
N PHE A 362 -2.31 -2.91 1.45
CA PHE A 362 -3.50 -2.08 1.66
C PHE A 362 -3.70 -1.69 3.13
N GLU A 363 -3.03 -2.37 4.06
CA GLU A 363 -3.02 -2.01 5.50
C GLU A 363 -1.97 -0.94 5.82
N ALA A 364 -1.01 -0.72 4.91
CA ALA A 364 0.08 0.24 5.09
C ALA A 364 -0.27 1.59 4.46
N LEU A 365 -0.42 2.63 5.30
CA LEU A 365 -0.73 4.01 4.88
C LEU A 365 0.25 4.52 3.82
N GLY A 366 1.55 4.26 4.00
CA GLY A 366 2.59 4.63 3.05
C GLY A 366 2.36 4.01 1.67
N CYS A 367 2.09 2.70 1.61
CA CYS A 367 1.86 1.99 0.36
C CYS A 367 0.65 2.54 -0.39
N LEU A 368 -0.47 2.79 0.31
CA LEU A 368 -1.67 3.38 -0.29
C LEU A 368 -1.43 4.76 -0.89
N LEU A 369 -0.73 5.63 -0.17
CA LEU A 369 -0.41 6.98 -0.65
C LEU A 369 0.49 6.93 -1.88
N PHE A 370 1.60 6.18 -1.82
CA PHE A 370 2.54 6.09 -2.93
C PHE A 370 1.98 5.30 -4.12
N ALA A 371 1.07 4.34 -3.91
CA ALA A 371 0.31 3.67 -4.97
C ALA A 371 -0.61 4.66 -5.69
N GLY A 372 -1.33 5.48 -4.93
CA GLY A 372 -2.13 6.56 -5.49
C GLY A 372 -1.29 7.53 -6.31
N VAL A 373 -0.11 7.92 -5.80
CA VAL A 373 0.77 8.88 -6.48
C VAL A 373 1.31 8.28 -7.77
N SER A 374 1.79 7.04 -7.74
CA SER A 374 2.35 6.37 -8.92
C SER A 374 1.30 6.19 -10.01
N ILE A 375 0.12 5.65 -9.67
CA ILE A 375 -1.00 5.51 -10.61
C ILE A 375 -1.40 6.88 -11.16
N ARG A 376 -1.52 7.90 -10.30
CA ARG A 376 -1.94 9.24 -10.74
C ARG A 376 -0.92 9.89 -11.68
N MET A 377 0.38 9.78 -11.39
CA MET A 377 1.46 10.24 -12.27
C MET A 377 1.42 9.55 -13.64
N LEU A 378 1.19 8.23 -13.67
CA LEU A 378 1.08 7.46 -14.92
C LEU A 378 -0.14 7.89 -15.76
N THR A 379 -1.24 8.32 -15.10
CA THR A 379 -2.49 8.69 -15.80
C THR A 379 -2.52 10.13 -16.33
N ILE A 380 -1.98 11.12 -15.61
CA ILE A 380 -2.05 12.53 -16.03
C ILE A 380 -1.19 12.78 -17.27
N HIS A 381 0.02 12.24 -17.31
CA HIS A 381 0.93 12.42 -18.44
C HIS A 381 0.37 11.79 -19.73
N ALA A 382 -0.43 10.72 -19.63
CA ALA A 382 -1.14 10.14 -20.77
C ALA A 382 -2.27 11.04 -21.32
N GLY A 383 -2.82 11.95 -20.50
CA GLY A 383 -3.86 12.90 -20.90
C GLY A 383 -3.31 14.11 -21.66
N HIS A 384 -2.17 14.67 -21.23
CA HIS A 384 -1.54 15.81 -21.91
C HIS A 384 -1.08 15.47 -23.35
N GLU A 385 -0.57 14.26 -23.58
CA GLU A 385 -0.21 13.81 -24.94
C GLU A 385 -1.43 13.65 -25.86
N ARG A 386 -2.57 13.19 -25.33
CA ARG A 386 -3.82 13.10 -26.10
C ARG A 386 -4.35 14.48 -26.48
N GLN A 387 -4.22 15.46 -25.60
CA GLN A 387 -4.64 16.84 -25.86
C GLN A 387 -3.72 17.50 -26.91
N ALA A 388 -2.40 17.39 -26.74
CA ALA A 388 -1.42 17.89 -27.71
C ALA A 388 -1.55 17.24 -29.10
N SER A 389 -1.83 15.93 -29.16
CA SER A 389 -2.11 15.24 -30.43
C SER A 389 -3.42 15.69 -31.08
N ARG A 390 -4.44 16.06 -30.29
CA ARG A 390 -5.71 16.59 -30.80
C ARG A 390 -5.55 18.02 -31.33
N ASP A 391 -4.81 18.86 -30.61
CA ASP A 391 -4.56 20.24 -31.01
C ASP A 391 -3.64 20.32 -32.24
N GLY A 392 -2.67 19.39 -32.35
CA GLY A 392 -1.83 19.24 -33.55
C GLY A 392 -2.60 18.78 -34.79
N LEU A 393 -3.61 17.93 -34.63
CA LEU A 393 -4.52 17.54 -35.73
C LEU A 393 -5.52 18.66 -36.08
N GLY A 394 -5.93 19.46 -35.09
CA GLY A 394 -6.76 20.66 -35.29
C GLY A 394 -6.06 21.71 -36.14
N HIS A 395 -4.78 22.01 -35.87
CA HIS A 395 -4.00 22.96 -36.66
C HIS A 395 -3.63 22.46 -38.07
N ALA A 396 -3.44 21.16 -38.26
CA ALA A 396 -3.22 20.58 -39.59
C ALA A 396 -4.48 20.68 -40.48
N SER A 397 -5.68 20.67 -39.90
CA SER A 397 -6.94 20.78 -40.65
C SER A 397 -7.29 22.19 -41.11
N THR A 398 -6.64 23.23 -40.55
CA THR A 398 -6.85 24.64 -40.95
C THR A 398 -5.89 25.15 -42.03
N TRP A 399 -4.90 24.34 -42.45
CA TRP A 399 -3.90 24.75 -43.45
C TRP A 399 -4.16 24.21 -44.88
N VAL A 400 -5.25 23.47 -45.08
CA VAL A 400 -5.69 23.01 -46.42
C VAL A 400 -6.91 23.83 -46.83
N GLY A 401 -6.69 25.11 -47.16
CA GLY A 401 -7.78 26.03 -47.48
C GLY A 401 -7.34 27.44 -47.84
N SER A 402 -6.30 27.58 -48.66
CA SER A 402 -6.09 28.76 -49.52
C SER A 402 -4.87 28.54 -50.41
N ARG A 403 -5.13 27.99 -51.60
CA ARG A 403 -4.32 28.22 -52.79
C ARG A 403 -5.26 28.41 -53.97
#